data_AF-A0AA88Y6C4-F1
#
_entry.id   AF-A0AA88Y6C4-F1
#
_cell.length_a   1.000
_cell.length_b   1.000
_cell.length_c   1.000
_cell.angle_alpha   90.00
_cell.angle_beta   90.00
_cell.angle_gamma   90.00
#
_symmetry.space_group_name_H-M   'P 1'
#
loop_
_entity.id
_entity.type
_entity.pdbx_description
1 polymer ?
#
loop_
_entity_poly.entity_id
_entity_poly.type
_entity_poly.pdbx_seq_one_letter_code
_entity_poly.pdbx_strand_id
1 'polypeptide(L)'
;MYSTCTSCIRLKTGVTNSFPVRVGVRQGDNLSPSLFKIFINDLPTYLQSTPDPIKLDEKDVHCLMFADDIVLFSKSEVGLQEKLNKLHEYYLLYDEDNQCTMCKKLKEELEVAKEEFERYKLRAQSVLKNKATKDSGPNKEMESLKSQVADLREKIKTFHVQHEEAIQRANQRADSASKTVISLQEKHKQDLLHHQAEHQHQVSQLEIEIKKQRERTVSLLSEKDREIEVLRASTPVFDGGYLAHIRNPPDAAASEEMQAKSEEEQAVHRLLKMGQGEANLLYFSQEQARKEVEINVLRKQKHELESALRDLQLTSFSKEEALQEQVENMREEVRKVERNIAREGANLEYLKNVTFKFLTSVDPRAKQQMLNAITTILQFSPQEKSVVHTQLKSWWTSTV
;
A
#
# COMPACT_ATOMS: atom_id res chain seq x y z
N MET A 1 7.06 1.03 34.91
CA MET A 1 6.13 0.07 34.28
C MET A 1 6.46 -1.39 34.65
N TYR A 2 7.73 -1.80 34.69
CA TYR A 2 8.13 -3.18 35.04
C TYR A 2 8.87 -3.33 36.39
N SER A 3 8.68 -2.41 37.35
CA SER A 3 9.45 -2.38 38.61
C SER A 3 9.25 -3.60 39.53
N THR A 4 8.22 -4.41 39.30
CA THR A 4 7.89 -5.60 40.10
C THR A 4 7.72 -6.86 39.26
N CYS A 5 8.27 -6.88 38.03
CA CYS A 5 8.09 -8.01 37.12
C CYS A 5 8.87 -9.25 37.62
N THR A 6 8.18 -10.39 37.74
CA THR A 6 8.78 -11.67 38.12
C THR A 6 8.39 -12.75 37.11
N SER A 7 9.28 -13.73 36.92
CA SER A 7 9.08 -14.87 36.04
C SER A 7 9.35 -16.18 36.78
N CYS A 8 8.81 -17.28 36.28
CA CYS A 8 9.01 -18.63 36.81
C CYS A 8 9.08 -19.62 35.64
N ILE A 9 9.77 -20.74 35.84
CA ILE A 9 9.96 -21.76 34.81
C ILE A 9 8.95 -22.88 35.03
N ARG A 10 8.20 -23.25 33.99
CA ARG A 10 7.30 -24.40 34.02
C ARG A 10 8.05 -25.67 33.63
N LEU A 11 8.18 -26.59 34.57
CA LEU A 11 8.76 -27.92 34.40
C LEU A 11 7.63 -28.95 34.25
N LYS A 12 7.98 -30.17 33.82
CA LYS A 12 7.01 -31.30 33.73
C LYS A 12 6.42 -31.68 35.10
N THR A 13 7.13 -31.37 36.18
CA THR A 13 6.78 -31.71 37.57
C THR A 13 6.09 -30.57 38.33
N GLY A 14 5.98 -29.37 37.74
CA GLY A 14 5.41 -28.19 38.41
C GLY A 14 6.05 -26.88 37.96
N VAL A 15 5.85 -25.81 38.71
CA VAL A 15 6.41 -24.47 38.43
C VAL A 15 7.48 -24.14 39.48
N THR A 16 8.60 -23.55 39.06
CA THR A 16 9.67 -23.12 39.97
C THR A 16 9.25 -21.91 40.81
N ASN A 17 10.05 -21.60 41.84
CA ASN A 17 9.95 -20.32 42.53
C ASN A 17 10.14 -19.15 41.55
N SER A 18 9.43 -18.04 41.82
CA SER A 18 9.52 -16.82 41.02
C SER A 18 10.84 -16.10 41.26
N PHE A 19 11.40 -15.51 40.21
CA PHE A 19 12.60 -14.67 40.25
C PHE A 19 12.34 -13.33 39.54
N PRO A 20 13.02 -12.24 39.95
CA PRO A 20 12.82 -10.92 39.35
C PRO A 20 13.40 -10.85 37.93
N VAL A 21 12.64 -10.23 37.01
CA VAL A 21 13.08 -9.94 35.64
C VAL A 21 13.68 -8.53 35.62
N ARG A 22 15.00 -8.43 35.42
CA ARG A 22 15.73 -7.16 35.41
C ARG A 22 15.86 -6.52 34.03
N VAL A 23 15.93 -7.35 32.99
CA VAL A 23 16.18 -6.92 31.61
C VAL A 23 15.09 -7.48 30.70
N GLY A 24 14.71 -6.68 29.70
CA GLY A 24 13.75 -7.06 28.66
C GLY A 24 12.32 -6.63 28.94
N VAL A 25 11.46 -6.89 27.96
CA VAL A 25 10.02 -6.60 27.98
C VAL A 25 9.23 -7.91 28.05
N ARG A 26 8.01 -7.86 28.60
CA ARG A 26 7.22 -9.08 28.82
C ARG A 26 6.62 -9.59 27.51
N GLN A 27 6.95 -10.82 27.13
CA GLN A 27 6.32 -11.45 25.96
C GLN A 27 4.81 -11.60 26.17
N GLY A 28 4.02 -11.22 25.15
CA GLY A 28 2.56 -11.24 25.20
C GLY A 28 1.90 -10.00 25.83
N ASP A 29 2.68 -9.03 26.31
CA ASP A 29 2.14 -7.73 26.71
C ASP A 29 1.97 -6.82 25.48
N ASN A 30 0.80 -6.19 25.35
CA ASN A 30 0.45 -5.30 24.24
C ASN A 30 1.39 -4.10 24.09
N LEU A 31 2.06 -3.69 25.17
CA LEU A 31 3.00 -2.57 25.15
C LEU A 31 4.43 -2.97 24.80
N SER A 32 4.79 -4.25 24.95
CA SER A 32 6.14 -4.73 24.67
C SER A 32 6.62 -4.45 23.24
N PRO A 33 5.81 -4.63 22.18
CA PRO A 33 6.23 -4.27 20.82
C PRO A 33 6.53 -2.78 20.66
N SER A 34 5.74 -1.91 21.30
CA SER A 34 5.95 -0.46 21.23
C SER A 34 7.20 -0.03 21.97
N LEU A 35 7.47 -0.62 23.13
CA LEU A 35 8.68 -0.35 23.91
C LEU A 35 9.93 -0.83 23.17
N PHE A 36 9.87 -2.00 22.55
CA PHE A 36 10.96 -2.51 21.71
C PHE A 36 11.23 -1.60 20.51
N LYS A 37 10.17 -1.14 19.83
CA LYS A 37 10.30 -0.17 18.72
C LYS A 37 10.99 1.12 19.15
N ILE A 38 10.66 1.66 20.33
CA ILE A 38 11.31 2.87 20.86
C ILE A 38 12.78 2.61 21.16
N PHE A 39 13.10 1.45 21.74
CA PHE A 39 14.47 1.07 22.08
C PHE A 39 15.40 1.01 20.86
N ILE A 40 14.95 0.40 19.75
CA ILE A 40 15.78 0.19 18.55
C ILE A 40 15.74 1.36 17.56
N ASN A 41 14.95 2.41 17.83
CA ASN A 41 14.66 3.48 16.85
C ASN A 41 15.88 4.37 16.53
N ASP A 42 16.91 4.35 17.36
CA ASP A 42 18.17 5.09 17.18
C ASP A 42 19.18 4.35 16.26
N LEU A 43 19.00 3.05 16.03
CA LEU A 43 19.91 2.24 15.21
C LEU A 43 20.08 2.78 13.77
N PRO A 44 19.01 3.18 13.03
CA PRO A 44 19.17 3.73 11.68
C PRO A 44 20.02 5.01 11.67
N THR A 45 19.88 5.86 12.69
CA THR A 45 20.69 7.07 12.85
C THR A 45 22.14 6.73 13.17
N TYR A 46 22.38 5.72 14.01
CA TYR A 46 23.75 5.24 14.31
C TYR A 46 24.49 4.79 13.03
N LEU A 47 23.76 4.14 12.11
CA LEU A 47 24.31 3.66 10.83
C LEU A 47 24.52 4.75 9.77
N GLN A 48 23.98 5.97 9.91
CA GLN A 48 24.15 7.04 8.92
C GLN A 48 25.60 7.45 8.69
N SER A 49 26.45 7.26 9.70
CA SER A 49 27.87 7.56 9.63
C SER A 49 28.70 6.50 8.88
N THR A 50 28.05 5.54 8.21
CA THR A 50 28.71 4.51 7.40
C THR A 50 28.62 4.83 5.90
N PRO A 51 29.62 4.44 5.10
CA PRO A 51 29.64 4.72 3.67
C PRO A 51 28.67 3.82 2.88
N ASP A 52 28.47 4.20 1.62
CA ASP A 52 27.77 3.41 0.60
C ASP A 52 26.34 2.97 0.97
N PRO A 53 25.43 3.89 1.32
CA PRO A 53 24.01 3.59 1.46
C PRO A 53 23.34 3.31 0.11
N ILE A 54 22.21 2.61 0.14
CA ILE A 54 21.31 2.50 -1.01
C ILE A 54 20.46 3.76 -1.06
N LYS A 55 20.36 4.38 -2.24
CA LYS A 55 19.51 5.55 -2.44
C LYS A 55 18.13 5.09 -2.90
N LEU A 56 17.11 5.45 -2.12
CA LEU A 56 15.72 5.34 -2.53
C LEU A 56 15.18 6.76 -2.65
N ASP A 57 14.98 7.20 -3.89
CA ASP A 57 14.72 8.60 -4.25
C ASP A 57 15.81 9.55 -3.71
N GLU A 58 15.44 10.48 -2.82
CA GLU A 58 16.34 11.43 -2.16
C GLU A 58 16.84 10.96 -0.78
N LYS A 59 16.49 9.74 -0.34
CA LYS A 59 16.83 9.22 0.98
C LYS A 59 17.88 8.12 0.92
N ASP A 60 18.86 8.23 1.80
CA ASP A 60 19.84 7.19 2.06
C ASP A 60 19.25 6.13 3.01
N VAL A 61 19.16 4.89 2.52
CA VAL A 61 18.64 3.73 3.24
C VAL A 61 19.81 2.84 3.63
N HIS A 62 20.03 2.73 4.94
CA HIS A 62 21.11 1.91 5.53
C HIS A 62 20.61 0.54 6.00
N CYS A 63 19.36 0.47 6.49
CA CYS A 63 18.76 -0.77 6.99
C CYS A 63 17.23 -0.76 6.89
N LEU A 64 16.62 -1.94 6.91
CA LEU A 64 15.21 -2.18 7.17
C LEU A 64 15.10 -3.06 8.41
N MET A 65 14.12 -2.76 9.27
CA MET A 65 13.93 -3.45 10.54
C MET A 65 12.47 -3.90 10.68
N PHE A 66 12.28 -5.15 11.07
CA PHE A 66 10.98 -5.69 11.43
C PHE A 66 11.12 -6.49 12.74
N ALA A 67 10.72 -5.87 13.85
CA ALA A 67 10.99 -6.41 15.18
C ALA A 67 12.50 -6.74 15.33
N ASP A 68 12.84 -7.98 15.63
CA ASP A 68 14.22 -8.48 15.79
C ASP A 68 14.93 -8.76 14.45
N ASP A 69 14.22 -8.81 13.33
CA ASP A 69 14.81 -9.00 12.00
C ASP A 69 15.36 -7.69 11.44
N ILE A 70 16.66 -7.68 11.10
CA ILE A 70 17.36 -6.50 10.54
C ILE A 70 18.02 -6.88 9.22
N VAL A 71 17.74 -6.09 8.18
CA VAL A 71 18.39 -6.19 6.87
C VAL A 71 19.28 -4.97 6.67
N LEU A 72 20.56 -5.18 6.43
CA LEU A 72 21.53 -4.12 6.14
C LEU A 72 21.75 -3.96 4.63
N PHE A 73 21.90 -2.72 4.18
CA PHE A 73 22.10 -2.41 2.77
C PHE A 73 23.44 -1.71 2.54
N SER A 74 24.19 -2.14 1.52
CA SER A 74 25.35 -1.41 1.03
C SER A 74 25.62 -1.67 -0.45
N LYS A 75 26.21 -0.67 -1.11
CA LYS A 75 26.69 -0.79 -2.51
C LYS A 75 28.09 -1.40 -2.62
N SER A 76 28.81 -1.53 -1.51
CA SER A 76 30.15 -2.09 -1.48
C SER A 76 30.30 -3.11 -0.35
N GLU A 77 31.23 -4.05 -0.52
CA GLU A 77 31.58 -5.03 0.52
C GLU A 77 32.18 -4.34 1.75
N VAL A 78 33.04 -3.33 1.52
CA VAL A 78 33.67 -2.54 2.58
C VAL A 78 32.62 -1.80 3.42
N GLY A 79 31.67 -1.14 2.77
CA GLY A 79 30.57 -0.44 3.43
C GLY A 79 29.60 -1.36 4.15
N LEU A 80 29.43 -2.62 3.69
CA LEU A 80 28.65 -3.62 4.41
C LEU A 80 29.38 -4.10 5.67
N GLN A 81 30.69 -4.37 5.57
CA GLN A 81 31.50 -4.79 6.71
C GLN A 81 31.57 -3.72 7.81
N GLU A 82 31.69 -2.44 7.44
CA GLU A 82 31.63 -1.34 8.40
C GLU A 82 30.26 -1.23 9.09
N LYS A 83 29.16 -1.44 8.36
CA LYS A 83 27.81 -1.50 8.96
C LYS A 83 27.67 -2.66 9.94
N LEU A 84 28.21 -3.83 9.63
CA LEU A 84 28.22 -4.98 10.54
C LEU A 84 29.03 -4.68 11.80
N ASN A 85 30.21 -4.07 11.66
CA ASN A 85 31.04 -3.69 12.79
C ASN A 85 30.34 -2.66 13.70
N LYS A 86 29.68 -1.65 13.11
CA LYS A 86 28.89 -0.68 13.89
C LYS A 86 27.67 -1.29 14.54
N LEU A 87 26.98 -2.21 13.87
CA LEU A 87 25.86 -2.93 14.46
C LEU A 87 26.34 -3.73 15.69
N HIS A 88 27.49 -4.40 15.59
CA HIS A 88 28.10 -5.11 16.71
C HIS A 88 28.48 -4.17 17.87
N GLU A 89 29.12 -3.04 17.58
CA GLU A 89 29.44 -2.01 18.58
C GLU A 89 28.18 -1.46 19.25
N TYR A 90 27.12 -1.20 18.48
CA TYR A 90 25.83 -0.76 18.99
C TYR A 90 25.25 -1.76 20.00
N TYR A 91 25.28 -3.07 19.70
CA TYR A 91 24.82 -4.07 20.66
C TYR A 91 25.70 -4.15 21.92
N LEU A 92 27.01 -3.94 21.79
CA LEU A 92 27.93 -3.91 22.93
C LEU A 92 27.76 -2.66 23.82
N LEU A 93 27.29 -1.53 23.27
CA LEU A 93 27.00 -0.32 24.05
C LEU A 93 25.87 -0.51 25.08
N TYR A 94 25.00 -1.50 24.84
CA TYR A 94 23.84 -1.81 25.68
C TYR A 94 24.04 -3.04 26.58
N ASP A 95 25.23 -3.66 26.56
CA ASP A 95 25.55 -4.75 27.49
C ASP A 95 26.02 -4.17 28.84
N GLU A 96 25.31 -4.52 29.91
CA GLU A 96 25.45 -3.86 31.25
C GLU A 96 26.84 -4.04 31.89
N ASP A 97 27.65 -4.97 31.40
CA ASP A 97 28.95 -5.29 32.00
C ASP A 97 30.13 -4.47 31.46
N ASN A 98 29.96 -3.71 30.36
CA ASN A 98 31.04 -2.89 29.82
C ASN A 98 30.70 -1.40 29.87
N GLN A 99 31.50 -0.70 30.67
CA GLN A 99 31.39 0.72 31.03
C GLN A 99 31.16 1.65 29.82
N CYS A 100 29.89 1.83 29.45
CA CYS A 100 29.47 2.60 28.28
C CYS A 100 29.89 4.08 28.40
N THR A 101 30.77 4.50 27.50
CA THR A 101 31.29 5.88 27.39
C THR A 101 30.19 6.89 27.08
N MET A 102 29.15 6.49 26.33
CA MET A 102 27.98 7.32 26.07
C MET A 102 27.09 7.47 27.30
N CYS A 103 26.90 6.42 28.11
CA CYS A 103 26.19 6.54 29.39
C CYS A 103 26.93 7.44 30.39
N LYS A 104 28.28 7.48 30.34
CA LYS A 104 29.07 8.45 31.11
C LYS A 104 28.83 9.88 30.63
N LYS A 105 28.91 10.13 29.32
CA LYS A 105 28.64 11.46 28.73
C LYS A 105 27.23 11.96 29.01
N LEU A 106 26.22 11.11 28.83
CA LEU A 106 24.83 11.45 29.13
C LEU A 106 24.60 11.72 30.62
N LYS A 107 25.29 11.00 31.52
CA LYS A 107 25.25 11.29 32.96
C LYS A 107 25.95 12.60 33.31
N GLU A 108 27.10 12.88 32.70
CA GLU A 108 27.85 14.13 32.90
C GLU A 108 27.05 15.33 32.40
N GLU A 109 26.45 15.26 31.21
CA GLU A 109 25.58 16.31 30.67
C GLU A 109 24.33 16.54 31.54
N LEU A 110 23.75 15.45 32.06
CA LEU A 110 22.60 15.54 32.95
C LEU A 110 22.95 16.15 34.32
N GLU A 111 24.14 15.89 34.86
CA GLU A 111 24.62 16.55 36.08
C GLU A 111 24.94 18.03 35.86
N VAL A 112 25.56 18.40 34.73
CA VAL A 112 25.80 19.80 34.37
C VAL A 112 24.47 20.56 34.25
N ALA A 113 23.47 19.98 33.56
CA ALA A 113 22.15 20.59 33.42
C ALA A 113 21.42 20.76 34.77
N LYS A 114 21.56 19.78 35.68
CA LYS A 114 21.03 19.88 37.05
C LYS A 114 21.70 20.99 37.85
N GLU A 115 23.01 21.13 37.75
CA GLU A 115 23.75 22.21 38.42
C GLU A 115 23.34 23.59 37.90
N GLU A 116 23.20 23.74 36.59
CA GLU A 116 22.71 24.98 35.98
C GLU A 116 21.29 25.31 36.44
N PHE A 117 20.43 24.31 36.54
CA PHE A 117 19.07 24.47 37.04
C PHE A 117 19.03 24.93 38.51
N GLU A 118 19.84 24.33 39.39
CA GLU A 118 19.92 24.75 40.81
C GLU A 118 20.54 26.15 40.95
N ARG A 119 21.53 26.51 40.13
CA ARG A 119 22.07 27.88 40.09
C ARG A 119 21.02 28.88 39.61
N TYR A 120 20.24 28.54 38.59
CA TYR A 120 19.16 29.37 38.09
C TYR A 120 18.08 29.59 39.17
N LYS A 121 17.70 28.53 39.89
CA LYS A 121 16.73 28.57 40.99
C LYS A 121 17.19 29.47 42.14
N LEU A 122 18.46 29.35 42.57
CA LEU A 122 19.05 30.23 43.59
C LEU A 122 19.07 31.71 43.15
N ARG A 123 19.38 31.97 41.88
CA ARG A 123 19.40 33.32 41.32
C ARG A 123 17.99 33.90 41.22
N ALA A 124 17.00 33.12 40.79
CA ALA A 124 15.59 33.54 40.76
C ALA A 124 15.04 33.82 42.16
N GLN A 125 15.43 33.02 43.15
CA GLN A 125 15.01 33.18 44.54
C GLN A 125 15.62 34.41 45.21
N SER A 126 16.84 34.83 44.84
CA SER A 126 17.46 36.06 45.34
C SER A 126 16.83 37.32 44.74
N VAL A 127 16.42 37.29 43.47
CA VAL A 127 15.68 38.38 42.83
C VAL A 127 14.31 38.58 43.48
N LEU A 128 13.65 37.50 43.91
CA LEU A 128 12.37 37.56 44.62
C LEU A 128 12.51 38.11 46.05
N LYS A 129 13.61 37.82 46.75
CA LYS A 129 13.87 38.37 48.10
C LYS A 129 14.26 39.84 48.10
N ASN A 130 14.94 40.32 47.07
CA ASN A 130 15.39 41.72 46.97
C ASN A 130 14.31 42.69 46.46
N LYS A 131 13.13 42.21 46.07
CA LYS A 131 12.03 43.02 45.52
C LYS A 131 11.00 43.46 46.58
N ALA A 132 11.24 43.18 47.87
CA ALA A 132 10.33 43.53 48.96
C ALA A 132 10.49 44.97 49.50
N THR A 133 11.45 45.74 48.99
CA THR A 133 11.60 47.16 49.34
C THR A 133 11.69 47.99 48.08
N LYS A 134 10.68 48.85 47.91
CA LYS A 134 10.64 50.08 47.11
C LYS A 134 9.73 50.05 45.87
N ASP A 135 8.87 51.06 45.89
CA ASP A 135 8.07 51.68 44.83
C ASP A 135 6.67 51.13 44.51
N SER A 136 5.74 52.09 44.51
CA SER A 136 4.30 52.02 44.24
C SER A 136 3.94 52.28 42.77
N GLY A 137 4.93 52.44 41.89
CA GLY A 137 4.79 52.45 40.41
C GLY A 137 4.65 51.09 39.70
N PRO A 138 5.37 50.00 40.07
CA PRO A 138 5.30 48.70 39.40
C PRO A 138 3.96 47.96 39.55
N ASN A 139 3.04 48.46 40.37
CA ASN A 139 1.77 47.77 40.63
C ASN A 139 0.84 47.79 39.41
N LYS A 140 0.86 48.86 38.58
CA LYS A 140 0.08 48.95 37.35
C LYS A 140 0.62 48.05 36.23
N GLU A 141 1.94 47.97 36.08
CA GLU A 141 2.57 47.04 35.13
C GLU A 141 2.41 45.58 35.57
N MET A 142 2.50 45.32 36.88
CA MET A 142 2.22 44.01 37.46
C MET A 142 0.76 43.59 37.24
N GLU A 143 -0.20 44.51 37.37
CA GLU A 143 -1.61 44.22 37.06
C GLU A 143 -1.86 44.03 35.55
N SER A 144 -1.23 44.84 34.69
CA SER A 144 -1.26 44.67 33.24
C SER A 144 -0.73 43.28 32.82
N LEU A 145 0.43 42.89 33.33
CA LEU A 145 1.03 41.58 33.06
C LEU A 145 0.18 40.44 33.62
N LYS A 146 -0.44 40.62 34.80
CA LYS A 146 -1.40 39.64 35.35
C LYS A 146 -2.62 39.49 34.46
N SER A 147 -3.15 40.59 33.91
CA SER A 147 -4.26 40.56 32.96
C SER A 147 -3.87 39.84 31.68
N GLN A 148 -2.70 40.14 31.11
CA GLN A 148 -2.22 39.46 29.90
C GLN A 148 -1.99 37.96 30.13
N VAL A 149 -1.47 37.58 31.31
CA VAL A 149 -1.32 36.16 31.67
C VAL A 149 -2.68 35.49 31.85
N ALA A 150 -3.69 36.20 32.38
CA ALA A 150 -5.06 35.68 32.46
C ALA A 150 -5.66 35.46 31.06
N ASP A 151 -5.53 36.44 30.17
CA ASP A 151 -6.03 36.37 28.79
C ASP A 151 -5.34 35.24 27.98
N LEU A 152 -4.02 35.10 28.14
CA LEU A 152 -3.25 34.02 27.52
C LEU A 152 -3.67 32.65 28.07
N ARG A 153 -3.94 32.54 29.37
CA ARG A 153 -4.46 31.30 29.98
C ARG A 153 -5.85 30.95 29.46
N GLU A 154 -6.71 31.94 29.27
CA GLU A 154 -8.04 31.73 28.69
C GLU A 154 -7.96 31.31 27.22
N LYS A 155 -7.08 31.95 26.43
CA LYS A 155 -6.79 31.53 25.05
C LYS A 155 -6.23 30.11 24.97
N ILE A 156 -5.34 29.72 25.88
CA ILE A 156 -4.82 28.34 25.92
C ILE A 156 -5.95 27.34 26.23
N LYS A 157 -6.88 27.69 27.13
CA LYS A 157 -8.05 26.86 27.41
C LYS A 157 -8.99 26.73 26.21
N THR A 158 -9.29 27.83 25.52
CA THR A 158 -10.15 27.78 24.34
C THR A 158 -9.49 27.01 23.20
N PHE A 159 -8.18 27.17 22.98
CA PHE A 159 -7.44 26.36 22.01
C PHE A 159 -7.41 24.88 22.39
N HIS A 160 -7.29 24.52 23.68
CA HIS A 160 -7.39 23.13 24.11
C HIS A 160 -8.74 22.52 23.76
N VAL A 161 -9.84 23.21 24.09
CA VAL A 161 -11.20 22.74 23.79
C VAL A 161 -11.39 22.57 22.28
N GLN A 162 -10.95 23.55 21.47
CA GLN A 162 -11.02 23.45 20.01
C GLN A 162 -10.20 22.30 19.44
N HIS A 163 -9.01 22.04 20.00
CA HIS A 163 -8.15 20.96 19.56
C HIS A 163 -8.75 19.60 19.94
N GLU A 164 -9.32 19.48 21.13
CA GLU A 164 -9.99 18.28 21.61
C GLU A 164 -11.24 17.97 20.77
N GLU A 165 -12.04 18.98 20.44
CA GLU A 165 -13.16 18.86 19.49
C GLU A 165 -12.70 18.49 18.07
N ALA A 166 -11.56 19.00 17.62
CA ALA A 166 -10.99 18.65 16.32
C ALA A 166 -10.53 17.18 16.28
N ILE A 167 -9.87 16.71 17.36
CA ILE A 167 -9.47 15.30 17.51
C ILE A 167 -10.72 14.41 17.54
N GLN A 168 -11.75 14.79 18.28
CA GLN A 168 -12.99 14.02 18.36
C GLN A 168 -13.69 13.92 17.00
N ARG A 169 -13.74 15.01 16.23
CA ARG A 169 -14.26 15.01 14.84
C ARG A 169 -13.43 14.15 13.90
N ALA A 170 -12.10 14.19 14.03
CA ALA A 170 -11.21 13.35 13.24
C ALA A 170 -11.42 11.86 13.54
N ASN A 171 -11.54 11.49 14.81
CA ASN A 171 -11.81 10.11 15.24
C ASN A 171 -13.17 9.62 14.72
N GLN A 172 -14.24 10.43 14.84
CA GLN A 172 -15.55 10.07 14.29
C GLN A 172 -15.52 9.85 12.77
N ARG A 173 -14.76 10.68 12.02
CA ARG A 173 -14.56 10.48 10.59
C ARG A 173 -13.80 9.18 10.30
N ALA A 174 -12.72 8.92 11.04
CA ALA A 174 -11.96 7.67 10.90
C ALA A 174 -12.82 6.44 11.18
N ASP A 175 -13.66 6.46 12.22
CA ASP A 175 -14.59 5.38 12.55
C ASP A 175 -15.63 5.17 11.45
N SER A 176 -16.19 6.27 10.92
CA SER A 176 -17.16 6.19 9.82
C SER A 176 -16.54 5.61 8.54
N ALA A 177 -15.32 6.04 8.21
CA ALA A 177 -14.55 5.52 7.06
C ALA A 177 -14.18 4.04 7.25
N SER A 178 -13.80 3.64 8.47
CA SER A 178 -13.51 2.24 8.79
C SER A 178 -14.76 1.36 8.60
N LYS A 179 -15.93 1.82 9.06
CA LYS A 179 -17.20 1.10 8.87
C LYS A 179 -17.57 0.96 7.40
N THR A 180 -17.40 2.00 6.58
CA THR A 180 -17.67 1.89 5.13
C THR A 180 -16.71 0.94 4.44
N VAL A 181 -15.41 0.97 4.77
CA VAL A 181 -14.43 0.02 4.22
C VAL A 181 -14.81 -1.43 4.56
N ILE A 182 -15.17 -1.71 5.82
CA ILE A 182 -15.61 -3.06 6.23
C ILE A 182 -16.86 -3.48 5.44
N SER A 183 -17.86 -2.60 5.31
CA SER A 183 -19.08 -2.92 4.55
C SER A 183 -18.81 -3.20 3.07
N LEU A 184 -17.86 -2.47 2.46
CA LEU A 184 -17.45 -2.68 1.07
C LEU A 184 -16.67 -4.00 0.91
N GLN A 185 -15.80 -4.33 1.86
CA GLN A 185 -15.07 -5.59 1.86
C GLN A 185 -16.02 -6.78 2.00
N GLU A 186 -17.03 -6.68 2.87
CA GLU A 186 -18.01 -7.75 3.05
C GLU A 186 -18.90 -7.92 1.82
N LYS A 187 -19.32 -6.82 1.19
CA LYS A 187 -20.04 -6.86 -0.09
C LYS A 187 -19.19 -7.49 -1.20
N HIS A 188 -17.93 -7.07 -1.35
CA HIS A 188 -17.03 -7.63 -2.35
C HIS A 188 -16.79 -9.13 -2.13
N LYS A 189 -16.67 -9.57 -0.87
CA LYS A 189 -16.57 -10.99 -0.52
C LYS A 189 -17.83 -11.76 -0.92
N GLN A 190 -19.02 -11.18 -0.71
CA GLN A 190 -20.28 -11.79 -1.15
C GLN A 190 -20.36 -11.90 -2.67
N ASP A 191 -19.99 -10.85 -3.40
CA ASP A 191 -19.98 -10.82 -4.86
C ASP A 191 -19.01 -11.87 -5.44
N LEU A 192 -17.83 -12.03 -4.84
CA LEU A 192 -16.84 -13.02 -5.26
C LEU A 192 -17.35 -14.45 -5.03
N LEU A 193 -17.99 -14.72 -3.88
CA LEU A 193 -18.62 -15.99 -3.60
C LEU A 193 -19.77 -16.29 -4.57
N HIS A 194 -20.56 -15.27 -4.92
CA HIS A 194 -21.65 -15.39 -5.89
C HIS A 194 -21.12 -15.79 -7.27
N HIS A 195 -20.14 -15.06 -7.79
CA HIS A 195 -19.51 -15.40 -9.08
C HIS A 195 -18.83 -16.77 -9.06
N GLN A 196 -18.18 -17.14 -7.96
CA GLN A 196 -17.59 -18.47 -7.82
C GLN A 196 -18.66 -19.57 -7.87
N ALA A 197 -19.81 -19.38 -7.20
CA ALA A 197 -20.92 -20.32 -7.24
C ALA A 197 -21.56 -20.42 -8.64
N GLU A 198 -21.71 -19.29 -9.34
CA GLU A 198 -22.19 -19.26 -10.73
C GLU A 198 -21.25 -20.02 -11.67
N HIS A 199 -19.93 -19.80 -11.57
CA HIS A 199 -18.95 -20.52 -12.37
C HIS A 199 -18.95 -22.03 -12.06
N GLN A 200 -19.03 -22.41 -10.79
CA GLN A 200 -19.15 -23.82 -10.41
C GLN A 200 -20.42 -24.46 -10.97
N HIS A 201 -21.53 -23.72 -10.97
CA HIS A 201 -22.77 -24.18 -11.57
C HIS A 201 -22.65 -24.41 -13.08
N GLN A 202 -22.04 -23.45 -13.81
CA GLN A 202 -21.79 -23.58 -15.24
C GLN A 202 -20.89 -24.77 -15.57
N VAL A 203 -19.81 -24.97 -14.81
CA VAL A 203 -18.91 -26.13 -14.98
C VAL A 203 -19.68 -27.43 -14.76
N SER A 204 -20.49 -27.52 -13.70
CA SER A 204 -21.31 -28.70 -13.42
C SER A 204 -22.31 -29.01 -14.54
N GLN A 205 -22.94 -27.98 -15.13
CA GLN A 205 -23.83 -28.16 -16.28
C GLN A 205 -23.07 -28.73 -17.49
N LEU A 206 -21.89 -28.19 -17.81
CA LEU A 206 -21.05 -28.69 -18.91
C LEU A 206 -20.59 -30.13 -18.67
N GLU A 207 -20.21 -30.48 -17.44
CA GLU A 207 -19.85 -31.85 -17.07
C GLU A 207 -21.02 -32.83 -17.29
N ILE A 208 -22.24 -32.43 -16.91
CA ILE A 208 -23.46 -33.22 -17.14
C ILE A 208 -23.70 -33.40 -18.63
N GLU A 209 -23.54 -32.36 -19.44
CA GLU A 209 -23.70 -32.44 -20.89
C GLU A 209 -22.66 -33.36 -21.54
N ILE A 210 -21.39 -33.24 -21.16
CA ILE A 210 -20.31 -34.13 -21.61
C ILE A 210 -20.61 -35.58 -21.22
N LYS A 211 -21.06 -35.82 -19.99
CA LYS A 211 -21.42 -37.15 -19.52
C LYS A 211 -22.55 -37.75 -20.36
N LYS A 212 -23.62 -36.99 -20.60
CA LYS A 212 -24.74 -37.40 -21.46
C LYS A 212 -24.27 -37.71 -22.89
N GLN A 213 -23.35 -36.92 -23.44
CA GLN A 213 -22.78 -37.19 -24.77
C GLN A 213 -21.99 -38.50 -24.77
N ARG A 214 -21.13 -38.73 -23.78
CA ARG A 214 -20.37 -39.99 -23.63
C ARG A 214 -21.29 -41.19 -23.52
N GLU A 215 -22.34 -41.12 -22.72
CA GLU A 215 -23.34 -42.19 -22.55
C GLU A 215 -24.06 -42.51 -23.87
N ARG A 216 -24.44 -41.48 -24.65
CA ARG A 216 -25.02 -41.64 -25.99
C ARG A 216 -24.05 -42.33 -26.94
N THR A 217 -22.78 -41.90 -26.98
CA THR A 217 -21.74 -42.50 -27.84
C THR A 217 -21.50 -43.96 -27.48
N VAL A 218 -21.39 -44.28 -26.18
CA VAL A 218 -21.22 -45.66 -25.71
C VAL A 218 -22.42 -46.54 -26.09
N SER A 219 -23.65 -46.01 -25.94
CA SER A 219 -24.86 -46.74 -26.34
C SER A 219 -24.89 -47.04 -27.85
N LEU A 220 -24.55 -46.04 -28.67
CA LEU A 220 -24.45 -46.23 -30.13
C LEU A 220 -23.38 -47.25 -30.52
N LEU A 221 -22.21 -47.22 -29.87
CA LEU A 221 -21.16 -48.22 -30.09
C LEU A 221 -21.66 -49.61 -29.72
N SER A 222 -22.33 -49.77 -28.59
CA SER A 222 -22.88 -51.07 -28.17
C SER A 222 -23.95 -51.61 -29.13
N GLU A 223 -24.77 -50.74 -29.72
CA GLU A 223 -25.74 -51.11 -30.75
C GLU A 223 -25.04 -51.55 -32.04
N LYS A 224 -24.00 -50.84 -32.46
CA LYS A 224 -23.19 -51.20 -33.63
C LYS A 224 -22.41 -52.49 -33.43
N ASP A 225 -21.86 -52.72 -32.24
CA ASP A 225 -21.18 -53.98 -31.91
C ASP A 225 -22.16 -55.15 -31.97
N ARG A 226 -23.40 -54.97 -31.49
CA ARG A 226 -24.47 -55.97 -31.62
C ARG A 226 -24.88 -56.21 -33.07
N GLU A 227 -25.01 -55.16 -33.89
CA GLU A 227 -25.24 -55.31 -35.34
C GLU A 227 -24.11 -56.09 -36.02
N ILE A 228 -22.85 -55.78 -35.69
CA ILE A 228 -21.68 -56.49 -36.19
C ILE A 228 -21.73 -57.97 -35.78
N GLU A 229 -22.10 -58.26 -34.54
CA GLU A 229 -22.21 -59.63 -34.03
C GLU A 229 -23.30 -60.42 -34.75
N VAL A 230 -24.47 -59.81 -35.00
CA VAL A 230 -25.55 -60.42 -35.81
C VAL A 230 -25.08 -60.65 -37.25
N LEU A 231 -24.41 -59.67 -37.87
CA LEU A 231 -23.85 -59.82 -39.22
C LEU A 231 -22.81 -60.95 -39.28
N ARG A 232 -21.92 -61.03 -38.29
CA ARG A 232 -20.95 -62.14 -38.17
C ARG A 232 -21.63 -63.50 -37.99
N ALA A 233 -22.69 -63.57 -37.18
CA ALA A 233 -23.44 -64.82 -36.97
C ALA A 233 -24.25 -65.25 -38.20
N SER A 234 -24.73 -64.28 -39.00
CA SER A 234 -25.47 -64.51 -40.24
C SER A 234 -24.58 -64.76 -41.47
N THR A 235 -23.27 -64.48 -41.37
CA THR A 235 -22.30 -64.76 -42.43
C THR A 235 -21.75 -66.18 -42.23
N PRO A 236 -22.03 -67.14 -43.12
CA PRO A 236 -21.48 -68.48 -42.98
C PRO A 236 -19.95 -68.42 -43.11
N VAL A 237 -19.27 -69.05 -42.14
CA VAL A 237 -17.82 -69.23 -42.14
C VAL A 237 -17.44 -70.06 -43.37
N PHE A 238 -17.00 -69.38 -44.43
CA PHE A 238 -16.27 -70.02 -45.52
C PHE A 238 -14.81 -70.10 -45.10
N ASP A 239 -14.39 -71.32 -44.80
CA ASP A 239 -13.08 -71.68 -44.25
C ASP A 239 -11.91 -71.21 -45.14
N GLY A 240 -10.76 -71.01 -44.50
CA GLY A 240 -9.60 -70.30 -45.01
C GLY A 240 -8.95 -70.94 -46.25
N GLY A 241 -8.45 -70.08 -47.14
CA GLY A 241 -7.67 -70.55 -48.29
C GLY A 241 -7.12 -69.51 -49.27
N TYR A 242 -7.19 -68.20 -49.01
CA TYR A 242 -6.85 -67.19 -50.04
C TYR A 242 -5.85 -66.10 -49.64
N LEU A 243 -4.88 -66.41 -48.76
CA LEU A 243 -3.74 -65.52 -48.48
C LEU A 243 -2.38 -66.19 -48.74
N ALA A 244 -2.21 -66.82 -49.90
CA ALA A 244 -0.93 -67.44 -50.30
C ALA A 244 -0.35 -67.04 -51.67
N HIS A 245 -1.03 -66.22 -52.49
CA HIS A 245 -0.52 -65.89 -53.83
C HIS A 245 -0.51 -64.39 -54.13
N ILE A 246 0.46 -63.67 -53.55
CA ILE A 246 0.99 -62.43 -54.16
C ILE A 246 2.52 -62.50 -54.12
N ARG A 247 3.10 -63.33 -54.99
CA ARG A 247 4.50 -63.17 -55.42
C ARG A 247 4.61 -63.52 -56.90
N ASN A 248 4.92 -62.49 -57.67
CA ASN A 248 5.32 -62.44 -59.08
C ASN A 248 4.23 -62.59 -60.15
N PRO A 249 4.12 -61.63 -61.11
CA PRO A 249 3.44 -61.84 -62.39
C PRO A 249 4.43 -62.49 -63.39
N PRO A 250 3.96 -63.32 -64.33
CA PRO A 250 3.66 -62.75 -65.63
C PRO A 250 2.48 -63.41 -66.38
N ASP A 251 1.99 -62.64 -67.36
CA ASP A 251 1.38 -63.02 -68.63
C ASP A 251 0.09 -63.87 -68.72
N ALA A 252 -0.86 -63.21 -69.41
CA ALA A 252 -1.75 -63.74 -70.44
C ALA A 252 -2.93 -64.65 -70.07
N ALA A 253 -4.06 -64.20 -70.62
CA ALA A 253 -5.19 -64.98 -71.11
C ALA A 253 -6.17 -65.58 -70.09
N ALA A 254 -7.36 -64.97 -70.10
CA ALA A 254 -8.66 -65.62 -70.23
C ALA A 254 -8.88 -66.94 -69.48
N SER A 255 -9.79 -66.90 -68.50
CA SER A 255 -10.96 -67.79 -68.47
C SER A 255 -11.98 -67.23 -67.48
N GLU A 256 -13.16 -66.92 -68.01
CA GLU A 256 -14.38 -66.72 -67.24
C GLU A 256 -14.77 -68.07 -66.61
N GLU A 257 -14.98 -68.10 -65.29
CA GLU A 257 -15.89 -69.07 -64.69
C GLU A 257 -17.00 -68.33 -63.94
N MET A 258 -18.19 -68.55 -64.47
CA MET A 258 -19.48 -68.01 -64.08
C MET A 258 -20.04 -68.88 -62.94
N GLN A 259 -20.10 -68.35 -61.72
CA GLN A 259 -21.01 -68.85 -60.69
C GLN A 259 -22.14 -67.84 -60.51
N ALA A 260 -23.30 -68.21 -61.05
CA ALA A 260 -24.55 -67.49 -60.94
C ALA A 260 -24.96 -67.38 -59.46
N LYS A 261 -24.80 -66.19 -58.88
CA LYS A 261 -25.57 -65.76 -57.71
C LYS A 261 -26.84 -65.09 -58.21
N SER A 262 -27.98 -65.45 -57.62
CA SER A 262 -29.30 -64.93 -57.99
C SER A 262 -29.26 -63.40 -58.14
N GLU A 263 -29.82 -62.86 -59.23
CA GLU A 263 -29.90 -61.41 -59.49
C GLU A 263 -30.55 -60.64 -58.32
N GLU A 264 -31.40 -61.33 -57.55
CA GLU A 264 -32.06 -60.81 -56.36
C GLU A 264 -31.07 -60.57 -55.21
N GLU A 265 -30.08 -61.45 -54.99
CA GLU A 265 -29.05 -61.25 -53.97
C GLU A 265 -28.09 -60.11 -54.33
N GLN A 266 -27.80 -59.95 -55.63
CA GLN A 266 -26.99 -58.84 -56.13
C GLN A 266 -27.73 -57.49 -56.09
N ALA A 267 -29.06 -57.50 -56.23
CA ALA A 267 -29.91 -56.32 -56.09
C ALA A 267 -30.06 -55.92 -54.61
N VAL A 268 -30.28 -56.89 -53.71
CA VAL A 268 -30.36 -56.68 -52.25
C VAL A 268 -29.03 -56.17 -51.69
N HIS A 269 -27.90 -56.77 -52.10
CA HIS A 269 -26.58 -56.29 -51.70
C HIS A 269 -26.26 -54.88 -52.22
N ARG A 270 -26.77 -54.48 -53.39
CA ARG A 270 -26.68 -53.10 -53.89
C ARG A 270 -27.52 -52.12 -53.07
N LEU A 271 -28.76 -52.50 -52.73
CA LEU A 271 -29.66 -51.69 -51.90
C LEU A 271 -29.12 -51.48 -50.46
N LEU A 272 -28.58 -52.54 -49.84
CA LEU A 272 -27.95 -52.46 -48.52
C LEU A 272 -26.68 -51.58 -48.52
N LYS A 273 -25.87 -51.62 -49.59
CA LYS A 273 -24.71 -50.74 -49.75
C LYS A 273 -25.08 -49.28 -49.98
N MET A 274 -26.18 -49.00 -50.69
CA MET A 274 -26.67 -47.63 -50.90
C MET A 274 -27.16 -47.00 -49.59
N GLY A 275 -27.89 -47.75 -48.75
CA GLY A 275 -28.38 -47.26 -47.46
C GLY A 275 -27.28 -46.99 -46.42
N GLN A 276 -26.18 -47.75 -46.43
CA GLN A 276 -25.04 -47.53 -45.53
C GLN A 276 -24.19 -46.31 -45.94
N GLY A 277 -24.09 -46.03 -47.25
CA GLY A 277 -23.39 -44.85 -47.78
C GLY A 277 -24.13 -43.55 -47.48
N GLU A 278 -25.45 -43.52 -47.66
CA GLU A 278 -26.29 -42.35 -47.34
C GLU A 278 -26.37 -42.09 -45.83
N ALA A 279 -26.48 -43.12 -44.99
CA ALA A 279 -26.49 -42.97 -43.53
C ALA A 279 -25.14 -42.43 -43.01
N ASN A 280 -24.01 -42.90 -43.55
CA ASN A 280 -22.69 -42.36 -43.21
C ASN A 280 -22.51 -40.93 -43.74
N LEU A 281 -22.95 -40.62 -44.96
CA LEU A 281 -22.89 -39.28 -45.52
C LEU A 281 -23.74 -38.28 -44.72
N LEU A 282 -24.94 -38.69 -44.27
CA LEU A 282 -25.81 -37.90 -43.40
C LEU A 282 -25.20 -37.70 -42.01
N TYR A 283 -24.55 -38.73 -41.45
CA TYR A 283 -23.84 -38.61 -40.16
C TYR A 283 -22.68 -37.61 -40.25
N PHE A 284 -21.83 -37.70 -41.27
CA PHE A 284 -20.74 -36.74 -41.48
C PHE A 284 -21.26 -35.32 -41.75
N SER A 285 -22.34 -35.19 -42.55
CA SER A 285 -23.00 -33.91 -42.79
C SER A 285 -23.55 -33.30 -41.49
N GLN A 286 -24.17 -34.10 -40.63
CA GLN A 286 -24.69 -33.66 -39.34
C GLN A 286 -23.57 -33.29 -38.37
N GLU A 287 -22.47 -34.04 -38.34
CA GLU A 287 -21.31 -33.75 -37.51
C GLU A 287 -20.60 -32.46 -37.96
N GLN A 288 -20.50 -32.24 -39.27
CA GLN A 288 -19.97 -31.02 -39.85
C GLN A 288 -20.85 -29.81 -39.51
N ALA A 289 -22.18 -29.94 -39.58
CA ALA A 289 -23.11 -28.90 -39.16
C ALA A 289 -22.98 -28.57 -37.67
N ARG A 290 -22.77 -29.57 -36.79
CA ARG A 290 -22.53 -29.32 -35.36
C ARG A 290 -21.23 -28.56 -35.10
N LYS A 291 -20.14 -28.95 -35.77
CA LYS A 291 -18.86 -28.23 -35.69
C LYS A 291 -18.98 -26.81 -36.22
N GLU A 292 -19.73 -26.58 -37.30
CA GLU A 292 -19.99 -25.24 -37.82
C GLU A 292 -20.78 -24.38 -36.83
N VAL A 293 -21.80 -24.93 -36.16
CA VAL A 293 -22.54 -24.22 -35.11
C VAL A 293 -21.63 -23.87 -33.92
N GLU A 294 -20.81 -24.82 -33.46
CA GLU A 294 -19.85 -24.57 -32.37
C GLU A 294 -18.80 -23.52 -32.75
N ILE A 295 -18.24 -23.60 -33.95
CA ILE A 295 -17.33 -22.58 -34.49
C ILE A 295 -18.02 -21.21 -34.53
N ASN A 296 -19.29 -21.15 -34.92
CA ASN A 296 -20.04 -19.89 -34.96
C ASN A 296 -20.32 -19.34 -33.56
N VAL A 297 -20.62 -20.19 -32.58
CA VAL A 297 -20.78 -19.79 -31.16
C VAL A 297 -19.45 -19.26 -30.61
N LEU A 298 -18.34 -19.99 -30.82
CA LEU A 298 -17.02 -19.58 -30.37
C LEU A 298 -16.57 -18.27 -31.04
N ARG A 299 -16.86 -18.08 -32.33
CA ARG A 299 -16.60 -16.82 -33.04
C ARG A 299 -17.42 -15.66 -32.47
N LYS A 300 -18.69 -15.89 -32.14
CA LYS A 300 -19.55 -14.88 -31.53
C LYS A 300 -19.03 -14.49 -30.14
N GLN A 301 -18.71 -15.46 -29.29
CA GLN A 301 -18.11 -15.22 -27.98
C GLN A 301 -16.77 -14.50 -28.08
N LYS A 302 -15.91 -14.89 -29.03
CA LYS A 302 -14.65 -14.18 -29.31
C LYS A 302 -14.92 -12.71 -29.67
N HIS A 303 -15.89 -12.45 -30.55
CA HIS A 303 -16.22 -11.08 -30.95
C HIS A 303 -16.78 -10.26 -29.78
N GLU A 304 -17.62 -10.84 -28.93
CA GLU A 304 -18.14 -10.22 -27.72
C GLU A 304 -17.01 -9.88 -26.73
N LEU A 305 -16.09 -10.80 -26.48
CA LEU A 305 -14.92 -10.57 -25.64
C LEU A 305 -13.98 -9.50 -26.22
N GLU A 306 -13.74 -9.52 -27.52
CA GLU A 306 -12.96 -8.48 -28.21
C GLU A 306 -13.64 -7.11 -28.13
N SER A 307 -14.97 -7.05 -28.18
CA SER A 307 -15.71 -5.80 -28.00
C SER A 307 -15.61 -5.29 -26.57
N ALA A 308 -15.84 -6.16 -25.59
CA ALA A 308 -15.72 -5.81 -24.18
C ALA A 308 -14.29 -5.34 -23.83
N LEU A 309 -13.27 -5.96 -24.45
CA LEU A 309 -11.88 -5.52 -24.30
C LEU A 309 -11.66 -4.11 -24.86
N ARG A 310 -12.19 -3.80 -26.05
CA ARG A 310 -12.11 -2.45 -26.63
C ARG A 310 -12.81 -1.41 -25.75
N ASP A 311 -14.00 -1.73 -25.23
CA ASP A 311 -14.75 -0.83 -24.34
C ASP A 311 -14.01 -0.60 -23.02
N LEU A 312 -13.41 -1.66 -22.45
CA LEU A 312 -12.60 -1.57 -21.25
C LEU A 312 -11.32 -0.74 -21.49
N GLN A 313 -10.66 -0.92 -22.63
CA GLN A 313 -9.52 -0.10 -23.02
C GLN A 313 -9.89 1.38 -23.14
N LEU A 314 -11.03 1.69 -23.78
CA LEU A 314 -11.49 3.07 -23.95
C LEU A 314 -11.84 3.74 -22.60
N THR A 315 -12.51 3.00 -21.72
CA THR A 315 -12.82 3.49 -20.36
C THR A 315 -11.58 3.62 -19.48
N SER A 316 -10.60 2.71 -19.62
CA SER A 316 -9.31 2.81 -18.95
C SER A 316 -8.55 4.06 -19.40
N PHE A 317 -8.50 4.31 -20.71
CA PHE A 317 -7.83 5.49 -21.27
C PHE A 317 -8.47 6.79 -20.77
N SER A 318 -9.80 6.88 -20.78
CA SER A 318 -10.49 8.07 -20.26
C SER A 318 -10.23 8.29 -18.75
N LYS A 319 -10.14 7.23 -17.96
CA LYS A 319 -9.77 7.33 -16.54
C LYS A 319 -8.31 7.76 -16.35
N GLU A 320 -7.41 7.24 -17.17
CA GLU A 320 -5.99 7.59 -17.15
C GLU A 320 -5.79 9.08 -17.50
N GLU A 321 -6.48 9.58 -18.53
CA GLU A 321 -6.46 10.98 -18.92
C GLU A 321 -6.99 11.90 -17.79
N ALA A 322 -8.11 11.53 -17.16
CA ALA A 322 -8.67 12.29 -16.03
C ALA A 322 -7.74 12.29 -14.81
N LEU A 323 -7.08 11.17 -14.51
CA LEU A 323 -6.10 11.10 -13.42
C LEU A 323 -4.86 11.93 -13.75
N GLN A 324 -4.42 11.93 -15.01
CA GLN A 324 -3.27 12.71 -15.44
C GLN A 324 -3.55 14.22 -15.36
N GLU A 325 -4.77 14.66 -15.69
CA GLU A 325 -5.22 16.04 -15.48
C GLU A 325 -5.23 16.42 -13.99
N GLN A 326 -5.73 15.54 -13.11
CA GLN A 326 -5.70 15.78 -11.66
C GLN A 326 -4.26 15.89 -11.12
N VAL A 327 -3.35 15.04 -11.60
CA VAL A 327 -1.94 15.10 -11.22
C VAL A 327 -1.30 16.41 -11.67
N GLU A 328 -1.56 16.87 -12.89
CA GLU A 328 -1.04 18.15 -13.38
C GLU A 328 -1.61 19.34 -12.60
N ASN A 329 -2.90 19.33 -12.28
CA ASN A 329 -3.53 20.36 -11.43
C ASN A 329 -2.88 20.41 -10.03
N MET A 330 -2.65 19.25 -9.40
CA MET A 330 -1.96 19.19 -8.11
C MET A 330 -0.52 19.69 -8.22
N ARG A 331 0.21 19.34 -9.28
CA ARG A 331 1.58 19.83 -9.53
C ARG A 331 1.63 21.34 -9.72
N GLU A 332 0.62 21.94 -10.35
CA GLU A 332 0.54 23.38 -10.52
C GLU A 332 0.27 24.10 -9.19
N GLU A 333 -0.61 23.57 -8.35
CA GLU A 333 -0.84 24.12 -7.01
C GLU A 333 0.39 23.98 -6.11
N VAL A 334 1.13 22.86 -6.17
CA VAL A 334 2.43 22.73 -5.49
C VAL A 334 3.41 23.80 -5.99
N ARG A 335 3.58 23.95 -7.31
CA ARG A 335 4.44 25.00 -7.89
C ARG A 335 4.03 26.42 -7.50
N LYS A 336 2.73 26.67 -7.31
CA LYS A 336 2.20 27.96 -6.84
C LYS A 336 2.52 28.19 -5.37
N VAL A 337 2.37 27.18 -4.52
CA VAL A 337 2.76 27.22 -3.10
C VAL A 337 4.26 27.42 -2.97
N GLU A 338 5.09 26.69 -3.71
CA GLU A 338 6.55 26.87 -3.72
C GLU A 338 6.96 28.28 -4.14
N ARG A 339 6.33 28.85 -5.17
CA ARG A 339 6.55 30.25 -5.57
C ARG A 339 6.14 31.23 -4.48
N ASN A 340 5.04 30.96 -3.76
CA ASN A 340 4.61 31.79 -2.65
C ASN A 340 5.59 31.70 -1.47
N ILE A 341 6.08 30.50 -1.13
CA ILE A 341 7.09 30.28 -0.09
C ILE A 341 8.42 30.98 -0.45
N ALA A 342 8.88 30.86 -1.70
CA ALA A 342 10.08 31.55 -2.16
C ALA A 342 9.93 33.08 -2.11
N ARG A 343 8.73 33.59 -2.43
CA ARG A 343 8.38 35.00 -2.28
C ARG A 343 8.32 35.43 -0.82
N GLU A 344 7.83 34.59 0.09
CA GLU A 344 7.85 34.84 1.53
C GLU A 344 9.29 34.91 2.06
N GLY A 345 10.20 34.05 1.60
CA GLY A 345 11.63 34.13 1.95
C GLY A 345 12.28 35.45 1.52
N ALA A 346 12.09 35.87 0.27
CA ALA A 346 12.62 37.14 -0.24
C ALA A 346 11.94 38.37 0.39
N ASN A 347 10.64 38.29 0.66
CA ASN A 347 9.89 39.34 1.36
C ASN A 347 10.32 39.46 2.83
N LEU A 348 10.68 38.36 3.49
CA LEU A 348 11.18 38.37 4.86
C LEU A 348 12.59 38.97 4.97
N GLU A 349 13.47 38.73 3.99
CA GLU A 349 14.78 39.39 3.95
C GLU A 349 14.66 40.90 3.69
N TYR A 350 13.79 41.29 2.76
CA TYR A 350 13.49 42.70 2.52
C TYR A 350 12.86 43.35 3.76
N LEU A 351 11.88 42.69 4.39
CA LEU A 351 11.25 43.15 5.62
C LEU A 351 12.26 43.27 6.76
N LYS A 352 13.18 42.32 6.91
CA LYS A 352 14.28 42.37 7.89
C LYS A 352 15.16 43.59 7.64
N ASN A 353 15.55 43.85 6.39
CA ASN A 353 16.41 44.98 6.04
C ASN A 353 15.71 46.33 6.26
N VAL A 354 14.43 46.44 5.90
CA VAL A 354 13.62 47.65 6.11
C VAL A 354 13.36 47.88 7.60
N THR A 355 13.06 46.83 8.36
CA THR A 355 12.83 46.91 9.82
C THR A 355 14.12 47.25 10.56
N PHE A 356 15.26 46.64 10.17
CA PHE A 356 16.57 46.97 10.72
C PHE A 356 16.96 48.42 10.45
N LYS A 357 16.78 48.91 9.23
CA LYS A 357 17.01 50.33 8.90
C LYS A 357 16.03 51.24 9.63
N PHE A 358 14.77 50.83 9.83
CA PHE A 358 13.79 51.60 10.60
C PHE A 358 14.21 51.78 12.06
N LEU A 359 14.74 50.74 12.69
CA LEU A 359 15.23 50.78 14.08
C LEU A 359 16.54 51.57 14.24
N THR A 360 17.42 51.52 13.23
CA THR A 360 18.76 52.15 13.29
C THR A 360 18.81 53.58 12.77
N SER A 361 17.83 54.01 11.97
CA SER A 361 17.83 55.37 11.39
C SER A 361 17.44 56.43 12.41
N VAL A 362 18.11 57.57 12.41
CA VAL A 362 17.81 58.70 13.31
C VAL A 362 16.87 59.71 12.65
N ASP A 363 16.83 59.75 11.31
CA ASP A 363 15.99 60.67 10.54
C ASP A 363 14.49 60.27 10.56
N PRO A 364 13.59 61.16 11.01
CA PRO A 364 12.14 60.93 11.01
C PRO A 364 11.54 60.68 9.63
N ARG A 365 12.06 61.33 8.57
CA ARG A 365 11.53 61.18 7.21
C ARG A 365 11.88 59.82 6.61
N ALA A 366 13.12 59.38 6.76
CA ALA A 366 13.56 58.05 6.38
C ALA A 366 12.78 56.95 7.13
N LYS A 367 12.54 57.12 8.44
CA LYS A 367 11.70 56.22 9.25
C LYS A 367 10.27 56.12 8.73
N GLN A 368 9.66 57.25 8.35
CA GLN A 368 8.32 57.25 7.79
C GLN A 368 8.24 56.51 6.45
N GLN A 369 9.25 56.66 5.59
CA GLN A 369 9.33 55.90 4.33
C GLN A 369 9.49 54.39 4.55
N MET A 370 10.34 53.99 5.50
CA MET A 370 10.53 52.58 5.86
C MET A 370 9.28 51.98 6.51
N LEU A 371 8.55 52.75 7.33
CA LEU A 371 7.28 52.34 7.89
C LEU A 371 6.24 52.09 6.79
N ASN A 372 6.15 52.95 5.78
CA ASN A 372 5.25 52.75 4.64
C ASN A 372 5.58 51.45 3.88
N ALA A 373 6.86 51.14 3.72
CA ALA A 373 7.30 49.87 3.14
C ALA A 373 6.90 48.66 4.01
N ILE A 374 7.17 48.69 5.33
CA ILE A 374 6.77 47.64 6.29
C ILE A 374 5.26 47.40 6.26
N THR A 375 4.48 48.48 6.29
CA THR A 375 3.01 48.48 6.28
C THR A 375 2.45 47.86 5.00
N THR A 376 3.14 48.05 3.87
CA THR A 376 2.73 47.51 2.57
C THR A 376 3.09 46.03 2.44
N ILE A 377 4.28 45.63 2.91
CA ILE A 377 4.73 44.23 2.89
C ILE A 377 3.87 43.36 3.82
N LEU A 378 3.56 43.86 5.01
CA LEU A 378 2.71 43.17 6.00
C LEU A 378 1.21 43.33 5.75
N GLN A 379 0.81 43.99 4.66
CA GLN A 379 -0.58 44.17 4.23
C GLN A 379 -1.51 44.71 5.34
N PHE A 380 -1.09 45.74 6.07
CA PHE A 380 -1.91 46.31 7.13
C PHE A 380 -3.25 46.84 6.59
N SER A 381 -4.31 46.55 7.33
CA SER A 381 -5.65 47.08 7.07
C SER A 381 -5.66 48.62 7.19
N PRO A 382 -6.65 49.30 6.57
CA PRO A 382 -6.78 50.75 6.67
C PRO A 382 -6.89 51.27 8.12
N GLN A 383 -7.47 50.45 9.01
CA GLN A 383 -7.61 50.74 10.44
C GLN A 383 -6.25 50.66 11.15
N GLU A 384 -5.48 49.60 10.92
CA GLU A 384 -4.14 49.43 11.52
C GLU A 384 -3.15 50.52 11.04
N LYS A 385 -3.21 50.87 9.75
CA LYS A 385 -2.45 51.99 9.17
C LYS A 385 -2.67 53.29 9.93
N SER A 386 -3.93 53.60 10.24
CA SER A 386 -4.29 54.84 10.94
C SER A 386 -3.75 54.87 12.38
N VAL A 387 -3.78 53.74 13.09
CA VAL A 387 -3.29 53.61 14.47
C VAL A 387 -1.77 53.78 14.52
N VAL A 388 -1.05 53.10 13.62
CA VAL A 388 0.41 53.14 13.56
C VAL A 388 0.91 54.54 13.18
N HIS A 389 0.27 55.23 12.22
CA HIS A 389 0.63 56.61 11.89
C HIS A 389 0.31 57.61 13.02
N THR A 390 -0.72 57.35 13.82
CA THR A 390 -1.07 58.19 14.97
C THR A 390 -0.05 58.04 16.10
N GLN A 391 0.35 56.79 16.41
CA GLN A 391 1.39 56.49 17.40
C GLN A 391 2.77 56.99 16.97
N LEU A 392 3.09 56.90 15.67
CA LEU A 392 4.37 57.39 15.15
C LEU A 392 4.47 58.92 15.28
N LYS A 393 3.39 59.67 14.97
CA LYS A 393 3.38 61.13 15.19
C LYS A 393 3.71 61.47 16.65
N SER A 394 3.08 60.80 17.61
CA SER A 394 3.36 61.03 19.04
C SER A 394 4.80 60.70 19.46
N TRP A 395 5.47 59.75 18.81
CA TRP A 395 6.86 59.40 19.15
C TRP A 395 7.90 60.40 18.65
N TRP A 396 7.63 61.15 17.57
CA TRP A 396 8.59 62.11 17.00
C TRP A 396 8.22 63.58 17.24
N THR A 397 6.99 63.88 17.66
CA THR A 397 6.57 65.26 18.02
C THR A 397 6.76 65.59 19.51
N SER A 398 7.26 64.66 20.33
CA SER A 398 7.46 64.86 21.77
C SER A 398 8.89 65.18 22.19
N THR A 399 9.78 65.52 21.24
CA THR A 399 11.07 66.15 21.54
C THR A 399 11.08 67.56 20.96
N VAL A 400 11.25 68.51 21.89
CA VAL A 400 11.43 69.96 21.75
C VAL A 400 12.23 70.39 20.54
#